data_AF-A0A2E9WTG9-F1
#
_entry.id   AF-A0A2E9WTG9-F1
#
_cell.length_a   1.000
_cell.length_b   1.000
_cell.length_c   1.000
_cell.angle_alpha   90.00
_cell.angle_beta   90.00
_cell.angle_gamma   90.00
#
_symmetry.space_group_name_H-M   'P 1'
#
loop_
_entity.id
_entity.type
_entity.pdbx_description
1 polymer ?
#
loop_
_entity_poly.entity_id
_entity_poly.type
_entity_poly.pdbx_seq_one_letter_code
_entity_poly.pdbx_strand_id
1 'polypeptide(L)'
;MTNAYAGDANDNEIFIAQSGDNVELTIQQIGAGNKYGGDDFTGTSIDMTMTISNSYLDLKQDGDYNKMFGTIVTTGSTINNFTVGNYNIWNQKIGVANDADTLTIDSAITGNTNTVILRAGNADDVYNISTPLWNQSNAEQFWTVSGSTWSRTNSGQTAYWGTWDPTEGTADTLDMDLDVTGSDNTLNVFFNSDNATWNWDVTGSNNWIQTSMEDGSDNRQTVGVTGDYNFVFVGQNTGSTTGVTNNAILDATFATTHSDINIIQSDAN
;
A
#
# COMPACT_ATOMS: atom_id res chain seq x y z
N MET A 1 -18.38 -24.28 2.54
CA MET A 1 -19.83 -24.34 2.25
C MET A 1 -20.55 -23.75 3.45
N THR A 2 -21.33 -22.68 3.34
CA THR A 2 -21.81 -21.89 2.18
C THR A 2 -20.96 -20.60 2.01
N ASN A 3 -21.11 -19.67 1.05
CA ASN A 3 -22.29 -18.88 0.64
C ASN A 3 -22.29 -18.49 -0.86
N ALA A 4 -23.37 -17.87 -1.31
CA ALA A 4 -23.71 -17.69 -2.73
C ALA A 4 -23.46 -16.26 -3.24
N TYR A 5 -23.24 -16.16 -4.56
CA TYR A 5 -22.89 -14.94 -5.28
C TYR A 5 -23.95 -14.57 -6.32
N ALA A 6 -24.14 -13.27 -6.55
CA ALA A 6 -24.95 -12.73 -7.64
C ALA A 6 -24.11 -11.69 -8.37
N GLY A 7 -23.48 -12.07 -9.47
CA GLY A 7 -22.50 -11.23 -10.16
C GLY A 7 -23.10 -10.12 -11.01
N ASP A 8 -22.31 -9.07 -11.22
CA ASP A 8 -22.68 -7.99 -12.14
C ASP A 8 -22.61 -8.46 -13.60
N ALA A 9 -23.54 -7.98 -14.42
CA ALA A 9 -23.80 -8.54 -15.75
C ALA A 9 -22.70 -8.31 -16.81
N ASN A 10 -21.62 -7.59 -16.47
CA ASN A 10 -20.56 -7.18 -17.39
C ASN A 10 -19.14 -7.57 -16.93
N ASP A 11 -19.02 -8.18 -15.74
CA ASP A 11 -17.79 -8.21 -14.95
C ASP A 11 -17.23 -9.65 -14.82
N ASN A 12 -15.91 -9.80 -14.78
CA ASN A 12 -15.27 -11.10 -14.46
C ASN A 12 -15.16 -11.23 -12.95
N GLU A 13 -15.72 -12.27 -12.34
CA GLU A 13 -15.72 -12.44 -10.87
C GLU A 13 -15.07 -13.76 -10.44
N ILE A 14 -14.12 -13.70 -9.50
CA ILE A 14 -13.44 -14.87 -8.91
C ILE A 14 -13.59 -14.86 -7.39
N PHE A 15 -14.05 -16.00 -6.87
CA PHE A 15 -14.26 -16.24 -5.44
C PHE A 15 -13.49 -17.50 -5.06
N ILE A 16 -12.52 -17.38 -4.16
CA ILE A 16 -11.58 -18.46 -3.84
C ILE A 16 -11.17 -18.46 -2.36
N ALA A 17 -11.33 -19.61 -1.72
CA ALA A 17 -10.67 -19.95 -0.46
C ALA A 17 -9.59 -20.99 -0.77
N GLN A 18 -8.33 -20.65 -0.55
CA GLN A 18 -7.19 -21.50 -0.90
C GLN A 18 -6.35 -21.78 0.35
N SER A 19 -5.95 -23.04 0.54
CA SER A 19 -4.97 -23.41 1.55
C SER A 19 -4.05 -24.54 1.08
N GLY A 20 -2.76 -24.42 1.39
CA GLY A 20 -1.75 -25.41 1.04
C GLY A 20 -0.31 -24.89 1.15
N ASP A 21 0.64 -25.80 1.04
CA ASP A 21 2.07 -25.51 0.97
C ASP A 21 2.56 -25.77 -0.47
N ASN A 22 3.55 -24.99 -0.95
CA ASN A 22 4.09 -25.08 -2.31
C ASN A 22 2.97 -25.04 -3.38
N VAL A 23 2.10 -24.04 -3.28
CA VAL A 23 1.01 -23.75 -4.23
C VAL A 23 1.52 -22.78 -5.29
N GLU A 24 1.24 -23.07 -6.55
CA GLU A 24 1.35 -22.12 -7.67
C GLU A 24 -0.08 -21.78 -8.11
N LEU A 25 -0.46 -20.50 -8.01
CA LEU A 25 -1.79 -20.02 -8.37
C LEU A 25 -1.67 -18.79 -9.27
N THR A 26 -2.10 -18.92 -10.52
CA THR A 26 -2.22 -17.80 -11.45
C THR A 26 -3.68 -17.43 -11.66
N ILE A 27 -4.03 -16.16 -11.44
CA ILE A 27 -5.32 -15.58 -11.78
C ILE A 27 -5.11 -14.54 -12.88
N GLN A 28 -5.79 -14.72 -14.01
CA GLN A 28 -5.81 -13.74 -15.10
C GLN A 28 -7.25 -13.45 -15.49
N GLN A 29 -7.64 -12.17 -15.40
CA GLN A 29 -8.96 -11.69 -15.81
C GLN A 29 -8.78 -10.59 -16.85
N ILE A 30 -9.53 -10.68 -17.95
CA ILE A 30 -9.46 -9.75 -19.09
C ILE A 30 -10.88 -9.36 -19.47
N GLY A 31 -11.19 -8.07 -19.40
CA GLY A 31 -12.54 -7.52 -19.55
C GLY A 31 -12.73 -6.28 -18.69
N ALA A 32 -13.85 -5.58 -18.87
CA ALA A 32 -14.22 -4.53 -17.93
C ALA A 32 -14.64 -5.14 -16.59
N GLY A 33 -14.37 -4.44 -15.48
CA GLY A 33 -14.81 -4.81 -14.14
C GLY A 33 -14.26 -6.15 -13.67
N ASN A 34 -12.94 -6.37 -13.71
CA ASN A 34 -12.40 -7.61 -13.16
C ASN A 34 -12.37 -7.56 -11.62
N LYS A 35 -12.92 -8.58 -10.97
CA LYS A 35 -13.14 -8.63 -9.53
C LYS A 35 -12.61 -9.92 -8.94
N TYR A 36 -11.91 -9.81 -7.82
CA TYR A 36 -11.73 -10.93 -6.89
C TYR A 36 -11.75 -10.41 -5.44
N GLY A 37 -12.22 -11.21 -4.48
CA GLY A 37 -11.89 -10.96 -3.08
C GLY A 37 -12.95 -11.19 -2.00
N GLY A 38 -12.56 -10.82 -0.77
CA GLY A 38 -13.39 -10.89 0.44
C GLY A 38 -14.30 -9.67 0.69
N ASP A 39 -14.85 -9.09 -0.38
CA ASP A 39 -15.58 -7.80 -0.47
C ASP A 39 -14.74 -6.50 -0.29
N ASP A 40 -14.97 -5.48 -1.13
CA ASP A 40 -16.02 -4.45 -0.96
C ASP A 40 -17.19 -4.41 -1.98
N PHE A 41 -17.57 -5.52 -2.61
CA PHE A 41 -18.59 -5.58 -3.68
C PHE A 41 -20.04 -5.21 -3.28
N THR A 42 -20.22 -4.53 -2.14
CA THR A 42 -21.41 -3.80 -1.62
C THR A 42 -22.69 -4.62 -1.39
N GLY A 43 -22.68 -5.91 -1.69
CA GLY A 43 -23.76 -6.86 -1.42
C GLY A 43 -23.24 -8.29 -1.54
N THR A 44 -23.84 -9.21 -0.79
CA THR A 44 -23.12 -10.29 -0.11
C THR A 44 -22.05 -11.02 -0.95
N SER A 45 -20.79 -10.61 -0.76
CA SER A 45 -19.61 -11.21 -1.37
C SER A 45 -18.64 -11.72 -0.31
N ILE A 46 -17.94 -12.77 -0.71
CA ILE A 46 -16.75 -13.49 -0.21
C ILE A 46 -16.34 -14.35 -1.44
N ASP A 47 -15.42 -15.28 -1.48
CA ASP A 47 -14.28 -15.55 -0.62
C ASP A 47 -13.04 -14.89 -1.24
N MET A 48 -12.29 -14.15 -0.43
CA MET A 48 -10.86 -14.39 -0.40
C MET A 48 -10.37 -14.44 1.05
N THR A 49 -10.03 -15.65 1.42
CA THR A 49 -9.00 -15.93 2.43
C THR A 49 -8.05 -16.93 1.80
N MET A 50 -6.79 -16.56 1.68
CA MET A 50 -5.72 -17.42 1.20
C MET A 50 -4.82 -17.75 2.39
N THR A 51 -4.47 -19.02 2.58
CA THR A 51 -3.64 -19.50 3.70
C THR A 51 -2.58 -20.43 3.15
N ILE A 52 -1.49 -19.83 2.66
CA ILE A 52 -0.47 -20.52 1.85
C ILE A 52 0.94 -20.39 2.46
N SER A 53 1.79 -21.38 2.21
CA SER A 53 3.20 -21.36 2.62
C SER A 53 4.10 -21.71 1.45
N ASN A 54 5.31 -21.13 1.38
CA ASN A 54 6.32 -21.43 0.34
C ASN A 54 5.76 -21.38 -1.10
N SER A 55 4.89 -20.42 -1.39
CA SER A 55 3.98 -20.44 -2.56
C SER A 55 4.17 -19.25 -3.49
N TYR A 56 3.62 -19.37 -4.70
CA TYR A 56 3.64 -18.33 -5.74
C TYR A 56 2.20 -17.95 -6.12
N LEU A 57 1.89 -16.65 -6.07
CA LEU A 57 0.61 -16.09 -6.48
C LEU A 57 0.82 -15.05 -7.58
N ASP A 58 0.39 -15.36 -8.79
CA ASP A 58 0.42 -14.43 -9.92
C ASP A 58 -0.98 -13.87 -10.19
N LEU A 59 -1.11 -12.54 -10.17
CA LEU A 59 -2.36 -11.83 -10.38
C LEU A 59 -2.21 -10.91 -11.60
N LYS A 60 -3.09 -11.06 -12.59
CA LYS A 60 -3.21 -10.13 -13.72
C LYS A 60 -4.65 -9.68 -13.92
N GLN A 61 -4.86 -8.37 -13.87
CA GLN A 61 -6.13 -7.69 -14.12
C GLN A 61 -5.99 -6.75 -15.33
N ASP A 62 -6.81 -6.94 -16.37
CA ASP A 62 -6.67 -6.24 -17.66
C ASP A 62 -8.03 -5.69 -18.14
N GLY A 63 -8.22 -4.38 -17.93
CA GLY A 63 -9.43 -3.62 -18.25
C GLY A 63 -9.76 -2.56 -17.19
N ASP A 64 -10.75 -1.69 -17.42
CA ASP A 64 -11.13 -0.66 -16.46
C ASP A 64 -11.96 -1.24 -15.28
N TYR A 65 -11.99 -0.56 -14.14
CA TYR A 65 -12.76 -0.87 -12.93
C TYR A 65 -12.35 -2.16 -12.19
N ASN A 66 -11.05 -2.49 -12.20
CA ASN A 66 -10.57 -3.67 -11.47
C ASN A 66 -10.72 -3.49 -9.95
N LYS A 67 -11.06 -4.57 -9.24
CA LYS A 67 -11.28 -4.56 -7.80
C LYS A 67 -10.72 -5.83 -7.15
N MET A 68 -9.77 -5.63 -6.24
CA MET A 68 -8.94 -6.68 -5.69
C MET A 68 -8.97 -6.61 -4.16
N PHE A 69 -9.63 -7.57 -3.54
CA PHE A 69 -9.93 -7.56 -2.10
C PHE A 69 -9.50 -8.85 -1.40
N GLY A 70 -9.40 -8.82 -0.08
CA GLY A 70 -9.27 -10.00 0.79
C GLY A 70 -7.98 -10.09 1.59
N THR A 71 -7.86 -11.19 2.34
CA THR A 71 -6.69 -11.46 3.20
C THR A 71 -5.86 -12.64 2.67
N ILE A 72 -4.55 -12.45 2.58
CA ILE A 72 -3.57 -13.49 2.23
C ILE A 72 -2.69 -13.74 3.46
N VAL A 73 -3.06 -14.74 4.25
CA VAL A 73 -2.26 -15.29 5.35
C VAL A 73 -1.15 -16.11 4.70
N THR A 74 0.12 -15.72 4.88
CA THR A 74 1.21 -16.43 4.20
C THR A 74 2.55 -16.39 4.92
N THR A 75 3.30 -17.49 4.76
CA THR A 75 4.60 -17.76 5.37
C THR A 75 5.61 -18.17 4.27
N GLY A 76 6.57 -17.32 3.91
CA GLY A 76 7.62 -17.67 2.92
C GLY A 76 7.21 -17.60 1.43
N SER A 77 6.31 -16.71 1.01
CA SER A 77 5.74 -16.71 -0.36
C SER A 77 6.06 -15.47 -1.20
N THR A 78 5.92 -15.61 -2.52
CA THR A 78 6.03 -14.53 -3.51
C THR A 78 4.65 -14.21 -4.13
N ILE A 79 4.33 -12.93 -4.24
CA ILE A 79 3.06 -12.44 -4.80
C ILE A 79 3.37 -11.40 -5.88
N ASN A 80 2.88 -11.63 -7.09
CA ASN A 80 3.04 -10.72 -8.22
C ASN A 80 1.66 -10.13 -8.58
N ASN A 81 1.53 -8.80 -8.67
CA ASN A 81 0.26 -8.14 -8.99
C ASN A 81 0.37 -7.11 -10.12
N PHE A 82 -0.15 -7.47 -11.29
CA PHE A 82 -0.10 -6.64 -12.49
C PHE A 82 -1.50 -6.18 -12.91
N THR A 83 -1.75 -4.87 -12.80
CA THR A 83 -3.04 -4.26 -13.12
C THR A 83 -2.92 -3.25 -14.26
N VAL A 84 -3.78 -3.36 -15.27
CA VAL A 84 -3.84 -2.45 -16.42
C VAL A 84 -5.28 -1.99 -16.64
N GLY A 85 -5.48 -0.67 -16.76
CA GLY A 85 -6.79 -0.03 -16.94
C GLY A 85 -6.98 1.13 -15.96
N ASN A 86 -8.13 1.80 -16.00
CA ASN A 86 -8.45 2.94 -15.13
C ASN A 86 -9.42 2.52 -14.00
N TYR A 87 -9.53 3.31 -12.94
CA TYR A 87 -10.46 3.09 -11.82
C TYR A 87 -10.22 1.79 -11.03
N ASN A 88 -8.94 1.44 -10.78
CA ASN A 88 -8.60 0.21 -10.09
C ASN A 88 -8.59 0.39 -8.57
N ILE A 89 -8.97 -0.65 -7.84
CA ILE A 89 -8.83 -0.74 -6.38
C ILE A 89 -8.04 -2.01 -6.03
N TRP A 90 -6.90 -1.82 -5.36
CA TRP A 90 -6.17 -2.86 -4.65
C TRP A 90 -6.31 -2.64 -3.15
N ASN A 91 -6.93 -3.59 -2.44
CA ASN A 91 -7.21 -3.46 -1.00
C ASN A 91 -7.04 -4.81 -0.30
N GLN A 92 -5.82 -5.10 0.19
CA GLN A 92 -5.49 -6.39 0.77
C GLN A 92 -4.72 -6.28 2.10
N LYS A 93 -4.90 -7.30 2.95
CA LYS A 93 -4.02 -7.58 4.10
C LYS A 93 -3.20 -8.83 3.77
N ILE A 94 -1.88 -8.76 3.87
CA ILE A 94 -0.95 -9.81 3.45
C ILE A 94 0.01 -10.18 4.61
N GLY A 95 0.36 -11.46 4.73
CA GLY A 95 1.21 -11.99 5.79
C GLY A 95 0.42 -12.42 7.03
N VAL A 96 1.14 -12.88 8.05
CA VAL A 96 0.58 -13.32 9.34
C VAL A 96 1.06 -12.40 10.45
N ALA A 97 0.22 -12.20 11.46
CA ALA A 97 0.56 -11.43 12.65
C ALA A 97 1.55 -12.21 13.52
N ASN A 98 2.74 -11.64 13.74
CA ASN A 98 3.78 -12.15 14.65
C ASN A 98 4.44 -13.49 14.24
N ASP A 99 4.38 -13.89 12.97
CA ASP A 99 5.15 -15.04 12.46
C ASP A 99 6.40 -14.57 11.68
N ALA A 100 7.49 -15.30 11.94
CA ALA A 100 8.84 -15.03 11.46
C ALA A 100 9.04 -15.52 10.02
N ASP A 101 8.61 -14.71 9.05
CA ASP A 101 8.53 -15.11 7.64
C ASP A 101 9.13 -14.12 6.63
N THR A 102 9.49 -14.67 5.46
CA THR A 102 9.85 -13.91 4.26
C THR A 102 8.63 -13.71 3.38
N LEU A 103 8.38 -12.47 2.97
CA LEU A 103 7.32 -12.10 2.04
C LEU A 103 7.89 -11.23 0.92
N THR A 104 7.73 -11.67 -0.33
CA THR A 104 8.10 -10.88 -1.51
C THR A 104 6.85 -10.46 -2.27
N ILE A 105 6.72 -9.16 -2.58
CA ILE A 105 5.61 -8.61 -3.38
C ILE A 105 6.18 -7.78 -4.54
N ASP A 106 5.98 -8.22 -5.78
CA ASP A 106 6.25 -7.41 -6.99
C ASP A 106 4.90 -6.90 -7.52
N SER A 107 4.80 -5.62 -7.87
CA SER A 107 3.53 -5.03 -8.30
C SER A 107 3.71 -3.88 -9.28
N ALA A 108 2.90 -3.88 -10.35
CA ALA A 108 2.83 -2.75 -11.27
C ALA A 108 1.38 -2.44 -11.68
N ILE A 109 1.01 -1.16 -11.58
CA ILE A 109 -0.32 -0.65 -11.91
C ILE A 109 -0.20 0.43 -13.01
N THR A 110 -0.87 0.24 -14.13
CA THR A 110 -0.84 1.17 -15.28
C THR A 110 -2.25 1.64 -15.67
N GLY A 111 -2.49 2.95 -15.54
CA GLY A 111 -3.73 3.64 -15.89
C GLY A 111 -4.12 4.68 -14.84
N ASN A 112 -5.18 5.45 -15.06
CA ASN A 112 -5.54 6.57 -14.17
C ASN A 112 -6.56 6.17 -13.10
N THR A 113 -6.55 6.91 -11.99
CA THR A 113 -7.46 6.72 -10.85
C THR A 113 -7.29 5.34 -10.21
N ASN A 114 -6.16 5.10 -9.53
CA ASN A 114 -5.94 3.87 -8.77
C ASN A 114 -6.01 4.13 -7.26
N THR A 115 -6.69 3.25 -6.52
CA THR A 115 -6.63 3.21 -5.05
C THR A 115 -5.84 1.98 -4.62
N VAL A 116 -4.75 2.16 -3.89
CA VAL A 116 -3.98 1.08 -3.26
C VAL A 116 -4.09 1.24 -1.76
N ILE A 117 -4.57 0.21 -1.07
CA ILE A 117 -4.68 0.10 0.38
C ILE A 117 -4.03 -1.23 0.74
N LEU A 118 -2.85 -1.17 1.36
CA LEU A 118 -2.09 -2.38 1.68
C LEU A 118 -1.63 -2.37 3.14
N ARG A 119 -1.68 -3.54 3.76
CA ARG A 119 -1.10 -3.85 5.07
C ARG A 119 -0.29 -5.13 4.96
N ALA A 120 0.96 -5.12 5.42
CA ALA A 120 1.73 -6.35 5.62
C ALA A 120 2.43 -6.38 6.98
N GLY A 121 2.33 -7.54 7.65
CA GLY A 121 2.91 -7.79 8.98
C GLY A 121 2.15 -7.19 10.19
N ASN A 122 1.27 -6.20 9.99
CA ASN A 122 0.50 -5.55 11.06
C ASN A 122 -0.35 -6.53 11.90
N ALA A 123 -0.04 -6.62 13.20
CA ALA A 123 -0.55 -7.65 14.10
C ALA A 123 -2.08 -7.64 14.29
N ASP A 124 -2.69 -6.47 14.55
CA ASP A 124 -4.08 -6.38 15.02
C ASP A 124 -4.96 -5.36 14.27
N ASP A 125 -4.53 -4.91 13.08
CA ASP A 125 -5.34 -3.96 12.29
C ASP A 125 -6.56 -4.64 11.62
N VAL A 126 -7.70 -3.98 11.78
CA VAL A 126 -8.98 -4.31 11.14
C VAL A 126 -8.86 -4.15 9.62
N TYR A 127 -9.20 -5.22 8.90
CA TYR A 127 -9.25 -5.27 7.44
C TYR A 127 -10.16 -4.17 6.85
N ASN A 128 -9.74 -3.62 5.70
CA ASN A 128 -10.52 -2.68 4.88
C ASN A 128 -10.94 -1.37 5.58
N ILE A 129 -9.96 -0.52 5.92
CA ILE A 129 -10.25 0.89 6.18
C ILE A 129 -10.44 1.61 4.82
N SER A 130 -11.69 1.72 4.39
CA SER A 130 -12.11 2.40 3.15
C SER A 130 -11.94 3.92 3.17
N THR A 131 -11.45 4.47 4.29
CA THR A 131 -11.00 5.85 4.44
C THR A 131 -9.48 5.86 4.62
N PRO A 132 -8.73 6.81 4.05
CA PRO A 132 -7.34 7.04 4.46
C PRO A 132 -7.25 7.15 5.99
N LEU A 133 -6.18 6.61 6.61
CA LEU A 133 -5.94 6.81 8.05
C LEU A 133 -5.84 8.29 8.43
N TRP A 134 -5.59 9.14 7.43
CA TRP A 134 -5.34 10.56 7.56
C TRP A 134 -6.31 11.38 6.71
N ASN A 135 -7.47 11.70 7.28
CA ASN A 135 -8.40 12.67 6.68
C ASN A 135 -7.84 14.10 6.79
N GLN A 136 -7.59 14.70 5.63
CA GLN A 136 -7.23 16.10 5.47
C GLN A 136 -8.45 17.03 5.60
N SER A 137 -8.28 18.22 6.22
CA SER A 137 -9.40 19.16 6.44
C SER A 137 -9.11 20.67 6.29
N ASN A 138 -7.88 21.19 6.49
CA ASN A 138 -7.57 22.63 6.37
C ASN A 138 -6.17 22.94 5.78
N ALA A 139 -6.13 23.71 4.68
CA ALA A 139 -4.92 24.07 3.93
C ALA A 139 -3.71 24.56 4.77
N GLU A 140 -2.54 24.02 4.45
CA GLU A 140 -1.20 24.45 4.80
C GLU A 140 -0.89 25.84 4.27
N GLN A 141 0.20 26.40 4.80
CA GLN A 141 0.70 27.67 4.31
C GLN A 141 2.22 27.66 4.22
N PHE A 142 2.75 27.78 3.00
CA PHE A 142 4.18 27.90 2.76
C PHE A 142 4.71 29.28 3.17
N TRP A 143 5.95 29.30 3.64
CA TRP A 143 6.70 30.53 3.84
C TRP A 143 7.09 31.12 2.48
N THR A 144 6.48 32.24 2.13
CA THR A 144 6.82 33.06 0.97
C THR A 144 7.57 34.31 1.42
N VAL A 145 8.49 34.80 0.60
CA VAL A 145 9.22 36.05 0.86
C VAL A 145 8.86 37.07 -0.20
N SER A 146 8.35 38.22 0.25
CA SER A 146 8.10 39.39 -0.61
C SER A 146 8.94 40.56 -0.11
N GLY A 147 9.97 40.93 -0.88
CA GLY A 147 11.01 41.86 -0.44
C GLY A 147 11.78 41.28 0.76
N SER A 148 11.65 41.93 1.92
CA SER A 148 12.24 41.46 3.20
C SER A 148 11.19 40.93 4.19
N THR A 149 9.94 40.75 3.75
CA THR A 149 8.84 40.28 4.59
C THR A 149 8.58 38.80 4.34
N TRP A 150 8.65 38.00 5.41
CA TRP A 150 8.19 36.61 5.42
C TRP A 150 6.68 36.58 5.64
N SER A 151 5.95 35.96 4.73
CA SER A 151 4.50 35.74 4.80
C SER A 151 4.17 34.26 4.69
N ARG A 152 3.02 33.86 5.24
CA ARG A 152 2.45 32.53 4.99
C ARG A 152 1.39 32.63 3.91
N THR A 153 1.54 31.85 2.83
CA THR A 153 0.58 31.81 1.71
C THR A 153 -0.15 30.47 1.72
N ASN A 154 -1.47 30.47 1.85
CA ASN A 154 -2.29 29.26 1.78
C ASN A 154 -2.01 28.51 0.47
N SER A 155 -1.66 27.25 0.58
CA SER A 155 -1.32 26.39 -0.57
C SER A 155 -2.52 25.58 -1.09
N GLY A 156 -3.53 25.39 -0.23
CA GLY A 156 -4.75 24.64 -0.53
C GLY A 156 -4.75 23.19 -0.01
N GLN A 157 -3.59 22.64 0.36
CA GLN A 157 -3.38 21.23 0.71
C GLN A 157 -3.24 21.08 2.23
N THR A 158 -3.85 20.11 2.92
CA THR A 158 -4.06 20.24 4.38
C THR A 158 -2.99 19.60 5.28
N ALA A 159 -2.74 20.23 6.44
CA ALA A 159 -1.70 19.83 7.38
C ALA A 159 -2.03 18.56 8.21
N TYR A 160 -1.02 17.72 8.45
CA TYR A 160 -1.08 16.62 9.43
C TYR A 160 -0.34 17.00 10.73
N TRP A 161 -1.02 16.87 11.87
CA TRP A 161 -0.50 17.17 13.21
C TRP A 161 -0.77 16.05 14.23
N GLY A 162 -1.02 14.83 13.75
CA GLY A 162 -1.24 13.69 14.63
C GLY A 162 0.08 13.13 15.17
N THR A 163 0.02 12.50 16.33
CA THR A 163 1.07 11.56 16.76
C THR A 163 0.97 10.31 15.89
N TRP A 164 2.09 9.87 15.34
CA TRP A 164 2.23 8.54 14.77
C TRP A 164 2.82 7.63 15.86
N ASP A 165 2.02 6.66 16.29
CA ASP A 165 2.29 5.77 17.43
C ASP A 165 1.85 4.36 17.02
N PRO A 166 2.58 3.72 16.07
CA PRO A 166 2.23 2.39 15.60
C PRO A 166 2.49 1.34 16.69
N THR A 167 1.72 0.25 16.66
CA THR A 167 1.97 -0.91 17.53
C THR A 167 2.98 -1.84 16.85
N GLU A 168 3.99 -2.30 17.60
CA GLU A 168 5.05 -3.23 17.16
C GLU A 168 4.48 -4.49 16.45
N GLY A 169 5.23 -5.06 15.51
CA GLY A 169 4.81 -6.19 14.69
C GLY A 169 5.96 -6.84 13.91
N THR A 170 6.09 -8.17 14.05
CA THR A 170 7.38 -8.84 13.92
C THR A 170 7.51 -9.74 12.67
N ALA A 171 7.17 -9.25 11.48
CA ALA A 171 7.44 -10.02 10.26
C ALA A 171 8.96 -9.98 9.96
N ASP A 172 9.66 -11.12 9.99
CA ASP A 172 11.14 -11.18 9.89
C ASP A 172 11.72 -10.39 8.70
N THR A 173 11.17 -10.60 7.50
CA THR A 173 11.67 -10.00 6.26
C THR A 173 10.54 -9.70 5.27
N LEU A 174 10.37 -8.43 4.92
CA LEU A 174 9.49 -7.99 3.83
C LEU A 174 10.35 -7.42 2.71
N ASP A 175 10.10 -7.82 1.47
CA ASP A 175 10.64 -7.18 0.27
C ASP A 175 9.48 -6.84 -0.66
N MET A 176 9.24 -5.56 -0.89
CA MET A 176 8.14 -5.13 -1.75
C MET A 176 8.58 -4.06 -2.75
N ASP A 177 8.14 -4.24 -3.99
CA ASP A 177 8.25 -3.30 -5.09
C ASP A 177 6.83 -2.85 -5.54
N LEU A 178 6.64 -1.56 -5.83
CA LEU A 178 5.40 -1.04 -6.45
C LEU A 178 5.67 0.07 -7.46
N ASP A 179 5.39 -0.23 -8.73
CA ASP A 179 5.31 0.75 -9.82
C ASP A 179 3.86 1.21 -10.02
N VAL A 180 3.61 2.53 -10.01
CA VAL A 180 2.32 3.11 -10.45
C VAL A 180 2.54 4.14 -11.54
N THR A 181 2.04 3.84 -12.74
CA THR A 181 2.05 4.75 -13.90
C THR A 181 0.64 5.24 -14.22
N GLY A 182 0.37 6.51 -13.92
CA GLY A 182 -0.93 7.15 -14.13
C GLY A 182 -1.17 8.31 -13.19
N SER A 183 -2.25 9.07 -13.41
CA SER A 183 -2.62 10.21 -12.55
C SER A 183 -3.83 9.90 -11.66
N ASP A 184 -4.07 10.77 -10.68
CA ASP A 184 -5.22 10.74 -9.75
C ASP A 184 -5.23 9.51 -8.81
N ASN A 185 -4.05 9.04 -8.37
CA ASN A 185 -3.94 7.85 -7.51
C ASN A 185 -4.05 8.16 -6.02
N THR A 186 -4.47 7.18 -5.23
CA THR A 186 -4.47 7.20 -3.75
C THR A 186 -3.79 5.94 -3.21
N LEU A 187 -2.58 6.07 -2.67
CA LEU A 187 -1.78 5.01 -2.08
C LEU A 187 -1.79 5.14 -0.55
N ASN A 188 -2.13 4.05 0.14
CA ASN A 188 -2.18 3.88 1.57
C ASN A 188 -1.48 2.55 1.94
N VAL A 189 -0.15 2.57 1.96
CA VAL A 189 0.70 1.35 2.02
C VAL A 189 1.56 1.34 3.30
N PHE A 190 1.23 0.47 4.25
CA PHE A 190 1.78 0.51 5.61
C PHE A 190 2.31 -0.88 5.98
N PHE A 191 3.50 -0.94 6.56
CA PHE A 191 4.22 -2.18 6.85
C PHE A 191 4.76 -2.22 8.27
N ASN A 192 4.82 -3.42 8.83
CA ASN A 192 5.26 -3.68 10.19
C ASN A 192 6.10 -4.96 10.19
N SER A 193 7.43 -4.82 10.23
CA SER A 193 8.37 -5.90 9.93
C SER A 193 9.75 -5.59 10.52
N ASP A 194 10.43 -6.59 11.08
CA ASP A 194 11.78 -6.48 11.63
C ASP A 194 12.78 -5.96 10.58
N ASN A 195 12.62 -6.32 9.31
CA ASN A 195 13.49 -5.88 8.22
C ASN A 195 12.68 -5.72 6.92
N ALA A 196 12.14 -4.53 6.67
CA ALA A 196 11.44 -4.20 5.43
C ALA A 196 12.36 -3.54 4.40
N THR A 197 12.32 -4.04 3.16
CA THR A 197 12.69 -3.31 1.95
C THR A 197 11.41 -2.91 1.21
N TRP A 198 11.27 -1.62 0.91
CA TRP A 198 10.10 -1.06 0.23
C TRP A 198 10.53 -0.10 -0.87
N ASN A 199 10.53 -0.55 -2.12
CA ASN A 199 10.84 0.31 -3.26
C ASN A 199 9.54 0.69 -3.98
N TRP A 200 9.36 1.96 -4.30
CA TRP A 200 8.16 2.39 -4.99
C TRP A 200 8.38 3.60 -5.89
N ASP A 201 7.79 3.52 -7.08
CA ASP A 201 7.88 4.52 -8.14
C ASP A 201 6.47 4.96 -8.56
N VAL A 202 6.16 6.26 -8.43
CA VAL A 202 4.89 6.84 -8.91
C VAL A 202 5.16 7.88 -10.00
N THR A 203 4.73 7.56 -11.22
CA THR A 203 4.83 8.45 -12.38
C THR A 203 3.45 8.95 -12.81
N GLY A 204 3.19 10.22 -12.52
CA GLY A 204 1.97 10.93 -12.90
C GLY A 204 1.65 12.10 -11.96
N SER A 205 0.47 12.70 -12.15
CA SER A 205 0.04 13.88 -11.40
C SER A 205 -1.14 13.60 -10.46
N ASN A 206 -1.43 14.54 -9.56
CA ASN A 206 -2.56 14.50 -8.63
C ASN A 206 -2.55 13.27 -7.70
N ASN A 207 -1.38 12.74 -7.36
CA ASN A 207 -1.27 11.56 -6.52
C ASN A 207 -1.37 11.90 -5.04
N TRP A 208 -2.01 11.03 -4.28
CA TRP A 208 -2.07 11.06 -2.83
C TRP A 208 -1.38 9.83 -2.28
N ILE A 209 -0.21 9.98 -1.68
CA ILE A 209 0.65 8.86 -1.33
C ILE A 209 0.94 8.95 0.15
N GLN A 210 0.60 7.89 0.88
CA GLN A 210 0.81 7.79 2.31
C GLN A 210 1.35 6.41 2.63
N THR A 211 2.55 6.36 3.19
CA THR A 211 3.22 5.11 3.49
C THR A 211 4.04 5.17 4.77
N SER A 212 4.13 4.02 5.46
CA SER A 212 4.90 3.86 6.69
C SER A 212 5.63 2.52 6.73
N MET A 213 6.79 2.51 7.40
CA MET A 213 7.41 1.32 7.99
C MET A 213 7.46 1.54 9.50
N GLU A 214 6.75 0.71 10.25
CA GLU A 214 6.22 1.02 11.58
C GLU A 214 7.04 0.47 12.76
N ASP A 215 7.83 -0.57 12.50
CA ASP A 215 8.75 -1.23 13.40
C ASP A 215 9.93 -1.75 12.58
N GLY A 216 11.05 -2.12 13.22
CA GLY A 216 12.14 -2.87 12.58
C GLY A 216 13.57 -2.41 12.88
N SER A 217 14.53 -3.34 12.73
CA SER A 217 15.96 -3.11 12.92
C SER A 217 16.67 -2.53 11.69
N ASP A 218 16.43 -3.02 10.48
CA ASP A 218 17.16 -2.55 9.28
C ASP A 218 16.19 -2.27 8.12
N ASN A 219 15.36 -1.24 8.30
CA ASN A 219 14.37 -0.81 7.32
C ASN A 219 15.00 0.05 6.21
N ARG A 220 14.67 -0.26 4.95
CA ARG A 220 15.10 0.49 3.77
C ARG A 220 13.91 0.81 2.87
N GLN A 221 13.87 2.04 2.40
CA GLN A 221 12.90 2.49 1.40
C GLN A 221 13.60 3.20 0.26
N THR A 222 13.22 2.86 -0.97
CA THR A 222 13.64 3.58 -2.18
C THR A 222 12.41 4.22 -2.80
N VAL A 223 12.51 5.49 -3.20
CA VAL A 223 11.36 6.29 -3.64
C VAL A 223 11.66 7.02 -4.93
N GLY A 224 10.78 6.89 -5.92
CA GLY A 224 10.70 7.82 -7.05
C GLY A 224 9.29 8.39 -7.18
N VAL A 225 9.17 9.72 -7.28
CA VAL A 225 7.91 10.38 -7.64
C VAL A 225 8.17 11.41 -8.72
N THR A 226 7.44 11.31 -9.84
CA THR A 226 7.57 12.22 -10.98
C THR A 226 6.20 12.74 -11.40
N GLY A 227 6.03 14.07 -11.46
CA GLY A 227 4.80 14.70 -11.95
C GLY A 227 4.38 15.96 -11.18
N ASP A 228 3.10 16.33 -11.24
CA ASP A 228 2.57 17.59 -10.71
C ASP A 228 1.47 17.35 -9.65
N TYR A 229 1.32 18.23 -8.66
CA TYR A 229 0.27 18.13 -7.62
C TYR A 229 0.25 16.81 -6.81
N ASN A 230 1.41 16.26 -6.50
CA ASN A 230 1.54 15.06 -5.69
C ASN A 230 1.62 15.42 -4.19
N PHE A 231 0.76 14.83 -3.35
CA PHE A 231 0.88 14.83 -1.91
C PHE A 231 1.55 13.52 -1.47
N VAL A 232 2.66 13.62 -0.73
CA VAL A 232 3.46 12.47 -0.28
C VAL A 232 3.71 12.56 1.22
N PHE A 233 3.35 11.50 1.93
CA PHE A 233 3.79 11.23 3.29
C PHE A 233 4.60 9.94 3.35
N VAL A 234 5.79 10.02 3.94
CA VAL A 234 6.65 8.87 4.25
C VAL A 234 6.97 8.87 5.75
N GLY A 235 6.58 7.80 6.44
CA GLY A 235 6.96 7.52 7.83
C GLY A 235 7.96 6.35 7.91
N GLN A 236 9.00 6.47 8.73
CA GLN A 236 9.88 5.36 9.08
C GLN A 236 10.20 5.38 10.56
N ASN A 237 10.09 4.24 11.23
CA ASN A 237 10.46 4.06 12.62
C ASN A 237 11.58 3.01 12.68
N THR A 238 12.55 3.23 13.55
CA THR A 238 13.44 2.14 14.01
C THR A 238 12.92 1.59 15.33
N GLY A 239 12.73 0.27 15.37
CA GLY A 239 12.17 -0.45 16.50
C GLY A 239 13.02 -0.39 17.77
N SER A 240 12.48 -0.93 18.86
CA SER A 240 13.04 -0.81 20.23
C SER A 240 14.18 -1.79 20.56
N THR A 241 14.68 -2.53 19.57
CA THR A 241 15.58 -3.70 19.75
C THR A 241 16.90 -3.34 20.44
N THR A 242 16.96 -3.60 21.74
CA THR A 242 18.05 -3.16 22.61
C THR A 242 19.39 -3.83 22.29
N GLY A 243 20.42 -3.03 22.02
CA GLY A 243 21.80 -3.50 21.81
C GLY A 243 22.18 -3.80 20.37
N VAL A 244 21.29 -3.52 19.42
CA VAL A 244 21.56 -3.48 17.98
C VAL A 244 21.59 -2.00 17.53
N THR A 245 22.26 -1.70 16.41
CA THR A 245 22.15 -0.39 15.77
C THR A 245 21.04 -0.51 14.73
N ASN A 246 19.88 0.04 15.02
CA ASN A 246 18.76 0.00 14.09
C ASN A 246 18.87 1.16 13.08
N ASN A 247 18.62 0.90 11.80
CA ASN A 247 18.70 1.88 10.72
C ASN A 247 17.35 2.03 10.00
N ALA A 248 16.91 3.27 9.80
CA ALA A 248 15.87 3.64 8.85
C ALA A 248 16.52 4.39 7.69
N ILE A 249 16.59 3.74 6.53
CA ILE A 249 17.21 4.28 5.31
C ILE A 249 16.11 4.74 4.35
N LEU A 250 16.20 5.98 3.89
CA LEU A 250 15.36 6.53 2.84
C LEU A 250 16.25 7.03 1.68
N ASP A 251 16.08 6.45 0.51
CA ASP A 251 16.78 6.81 -0.74
C ASP A 251 15.74 7.33 -1.74
N ALA A 252 15.59 8.66 -1.85
CA ALA A 252 14.42 9.27 -2.46
C ALA A 252 14.72 10.31 -3.56
N THR A 253 14.03 10.18 -4.69
CA THR A 253 14.06 11.08 -5.84
C THR A 253 12.66 11.66 -6.10
N PHE A 254 12.47 12.95 -5.79
CA PHE A 254 11.25 13.69 -6.08
C PHE A 254 11.46 14.63 -7.26
N ALA A 255 10.99 14.25 -8.45
CA ALA A 255 11.02 15.03 -9.68
C ALA A 255 9.66 15.69 -9.93
N THR A 256 9.23 16.55 -9.00
CA THR A 256 7.84 17.03 -8.93
C THR A 256 7.68 18.56 -8.95
N THR A 257 6.50 19.03 -9.38
CA THR A 257 6.04 20.42 -9.21
C THR A 257 4.73 20.49 -8.43
N HIS A 258 4.41 21.66 -7.84
CA HIS A 258 3.21 21.93 -7.01
C HIS A 258 2.87 20.84 -5.98
N SER A 259 3.88 20.14 -5.48
CA SER A 259 3.77 18.92 -4.69
C SER A 259 4.23 19.13 -3.26
N ASP A 260 3.63 18.37 -2.35
CA ASP A 260 3.92 18.38 -0.92
C ASP A 260 4.59 17.07 -0.55
N ILE A 261 5.74 17.15 0.12
CA ILE A 261 6.49 15.98 0.55
C ILE A 261 6.76 16.17 2.04
N ASN A 262 6.18 15.29 2.86
CA ASN A 262 6.43 15.19 4.28
C ASN A 262 7.12 13.86 4.57
N ILE A 263 8.25 13.92 5.26
CA ILE A 263 9.07 12.77 5.64
C ILE A 263 9.27 12.86 7.16
N ILE A 264 8.86 11.82 7.87
CA ILE A 264 9.08 11.67 9.31
C ILE A 264 9.91 10.41 9.53
N GLN A 265 11.02 10.55 10.25
CA GLN A 265 11.78 9.43 10.78
C GLN A 265 11.82 9.53 12.30
N SER A 266 11.62 8.41 12.99
CA SER A 266 11.72 8.28 14.45
C SER A 266 12.58 7.07 14.83
N ASP A 267 13.09 7.11 16.06
CA ASP A 267 13.81 6.02 16.72
C ASP A 267 13.19 5.79 18.10
N ALA A 268 13.14 4.54 18.53
CA ALA A 268 12.61 4.12 19.82
C ALA A 268 13.66 4.12 20.97
N ASN A 269 14.90 4.57 20.71
CA ASN A 269 16.03 4.60 21.66
C ASN A 269 16.30 5.97 22.33
#